data_AF-A0A1H0BGL0-F1
#
_entry.id   AF-A0A1H0BGL0-F1
#
_cell.length_a   1.000
_cell.length_b   1.000
_cell.length_c   1.000
_cell.angle_alpha   90.00
_cell.angle_beta   90.00
_cell.angle_gamma   90.00
#
_symmetry.space_group_name_H-M   'P 1'
#
loop_
_entity.id
_entity.type
_entity.pdbx_description
1 polymer ?
#
loop_
_entity_poly.entity_id
_entity_poly.type
_entity_poly.pdbx_seq_one_letter_code
_entity_poly.pdbx_strand_id
1 'polypeptide(L)' 'MPDLIPPLRIVLVLLIASESFWFANRLCRAVGFELSSLIPPPLFNLIGMLSSVLLILLFFFLFRLVGRLKQ' A
#
# COMPACT_ATOMS: atom_id res chain seq x y z
N MET A 1 -10.77 21.32 -17.56
CA MET A 1 -10.81 19.95 -17.02
C MET A 1 -10.07 19.98 -15.70
N PRO A 2 -10.65 19.59 -14.56
CA PRO A 2 -9.85 19.48 -13.33
C PRO A 2 -8.76 18.45 -13.60
N ASP A 3 -7.50 18.84 -13.49
CA ASP A 3 -6.39 17.92 -13.72
C ASP A 3 -6.50 16.75 -12.73
N LEU A 4 -6.90 15.58 -13.25
CA LEU A 4 -6.98 14.33 -12.47
C LEU A 4 -5.60 13.67 -12.27
N ILE A 5 -4.56 14.23 -12.91
CA ILE A 5 -3.18 13.73 -12.88
C ILE A 5 -2.59 13.76 -11.45
N PRO A 6 -2.74 14.83 -10.65
CA PRO A 6 -2.22 14.87 -9.28
C PRO A 6 -2.85 13.83 -8.33
N PRO A 7 -4.19 13.67 -8.22
CA PRO A 7 -4.76 12.70 -7.29
C PRO A 7 -4.53 11.25 -7.74
N LEU A 8 -4.48 10.98 -9.06
CA LEU A 8 -4.15 9.64 -9.57
C LEU A 8 -2.70 9.24 -9.19
N ARG A 9 -1.75 10.18 -9.29
CA ARG A 9 -0.35 9.95 -8.85
C ARG A 9 -0.26 9.62 -7.36
N ILE A 10 -1.03 10.32 -6.52
CA ILE A 10 -1.05 10.07 -5.07
C ILE A 10 -1.57 8.66 -4.78
N VAL A 11 -2.66 8.25 -5.43
CA VAL A 11 -3.21 6.89 -5.30
C VAL A 11 -2.20 5.85 -5.75
N LEU A 12 -1.53 6.05 -6.89
CA LEU A 12 -0.51 5.14 -7.40
C LEU A 12 0.66 4.98 -6.43
N VAL A 13 1.17 6.08 -5.86
CA VAL A 13 2.26 6.02 -4.88
C VAL A 13 1.81 5.31 -3.61
N LEU A 14 0.59 5.59 -3.11
CA LEU A 14 0.04 4.87 -1.95
C LEU A 14 -0.07 3.36 -2.22
N LEU A 15 -0.50 2.98 -3.43
CA LEU A 15 -0.66 1.57 -3.81
C LEU A 15 0.69 0.85 -3.82
N ILE A 16 1.68 1.47 -4.46
CA ILE A 16 3.04 0.92 -4.51
C ILE A 16 3.61 0.82 -3.09
N ALA A 17 3.46 1.86 -2.27
CA ALA A 17 3.94 1.86 -0.90
C ALA A 17 3.28 0.78 -0.04
N SER A 18 1.96 0.60 -0.14
CA SER A 18 1.24 -0.40 0.65
C SER A 18 1.58 -1.84 0.24
N GLU A 19 1.66 -2.10 -1.07
CA GLU A 19 1.90 -3.44 -1.61
C GLU A 19 3.37 -3.84 -1.62
N SER A 20 4.30 -2.88 -1.74
CA SER A 20 5.75 -3.18 -1.81
C SER A 20 6.25 -3.99 -0.62
N PHE A 21 5.76 -3.71 0.60
CA PHE A 21 6.11 -4.47 1.79
C PHE A 21 5.62 -5.93 1.72
N TRP A 22 4.37 -6.14 1.35
CA TRP A 22 3.81 -7.48 1.22
C TRP A 22 4.42 -8.26 0.06
N PHE A 23 4.70 -7.57 -1.04
CA PHE A 23 5.36 -8.13 -2.20
C PHE A 23 6.79 -8.57 -1.86
N ALA A 24 7.57 -7.73 -1.18
CA ALA A 24 8.90 -8.08 -0.68
C ALA A 24 8.83 -9.28 0.29
N ASN A 25 7.85 -9.30 1.20
CA ASN A 25 7.63 -10.44 2.10
C ASN A 25 7.34 -11.74 1.35
N ARG A 26 6.48 -11.70 0.32
CA ARG A 26 6.20 -12.85 -0.54
C ARG A 26 7.43 -13.26 -1.35
N LEU A 27 8.23 -12.30 -1.84
CA LEU A 27 9.45 -12.58 -2.58
C LEU A 27 10.49 -13.29 -1.71
N CYS A 28 10.74 -12.76 -0.51
CA CYS A 28 11.66 -13.40 0.43
C CYS A 28 11.17 -14.82 0.77
N ARG A 29 9.87 -14.99 1.04
CA ARG A 29 9.27 -16.31 1.29
C ARG A 29 9.43 -17.26 0.11
N ALA A 30 9.31 -16.77 -1.14
CA ALA A 30 9.49 -17.59 -2.34
C ALA A 30 10.94 -18.10 -2.49
N VAL A 31 11.92 -17.38 -1.96
CA VAL A 31 13.35 -17.78 -1.94
C VAL A 31 13.69 -18.57 -0.66
N GLY A 32 12.69 -18.90 0.17
CA GLY A 32 12.88 -19.62 1.44
C GLY A 32 13.40 -18.75 2.59
N PHE A 33 13.44 -17.43 2.41
CA PHE A 33 13.82 -16.48 3.45
C PHE A 33 12.59 -15.96 4.20
N GLU A 34 12.58 -16.15 5.51
CA GLU A 34 11.54 -15.57 6.36
C GLU A 34 11.95 -14.16 6.78
N LEU A 35 11.31 -13.13 6.23
CA LEU A 35 11.51 -11.74 6.64
C LEU A 35 11.22 -11.51 8.14
N SER A 36 10.37 -12.35 8.74
CA SER A 36 10.09 -12.41 10.18
C SER A 36 11.26 -12.93 11.02
N SER A 37 12.25 -13.59 10.42
CA SER A 37 13.48 -14.00 11.12
C SER A 37 14.51 -12.87 11.19
N LEU A 38 14.44 -11.91 10.25
CA LEU A 38 15.32 -10.75 10.19
C LEU A 38 14.81 -9.58 11.03
N ILE A 39 13.49 -9.48 11.23
CA ILE A 39 12.85 -8.33 11.87
C ILE A 39 12.13 -8.80 13.14
N PRO A 40 12.29 -8.09 14.28
CA PRO A 40 11.54 -8.37 15.50
C PRO A 40 10.02 -8.49 15.24
N PRO A 41 9.34 -9.51 15.81
CA PRO A 41 7.90 -9.70 15.66
C PRO A 41 7.05 -8.44 15.87
N PRO A 42 7.31 -7.57 16.88
CA PRO A 42 6.52 -6.35 17.06
C PRO A 42 6.70 -5.35 15.91
N LEU A 43 7.89 -5.24 15.32
CA LEU A 43 8.13 -4.35 14.18
C LEU A 43 7.45 -4.86 12.92
N PHE A 44 7.48 -6.17 12.68
CA PHE A 44 6.78 -6.78 11.56
C PHE A 44 5.27 -6.53 11.65
N ASN A 45 4.68 -6.71 12.84
CA ASN A 45 3.27 -6.43 13.08
C ASN A 45 2.94 -4.94 12.91
N LEU A 46 3.80 -4.04 13.39
CA LEU A 46 3.61 -2.59 13.24
C LEU A 46 3.58 -2.19 11.75
N ILE A 47 4.51 -2.72 10.94
CA ILE A 47 4.56 -2.44 9.50
C ILE A 47 3.33 -3.03 8.80
N GLY A 48 2.90 -4.24 9.19
CA GLY A 48 1.66 -4.85 8.69
C GLY A 48 0.40 -4.02 9.01
N MET A 49 0.32 -3.46 10.22
CA MET A 49 -0.76 -2.55 10.62
C MET A 49 -0.71 -1.25 9.83
N LEU A 50 0.47 -0.65 9.67
CA LEU A 50 0.68 0.54 8.83
C LEU A 50 0.25 0.29 7.39
N SER A 51 0.65 -0.83 6.78
CA SER A 51 0.23 -1.19 5.43
C SER A 51 -1.30 -1.32 5.31
N SER A 52 -1.96 -1.88 6.32
CA SER A 52 -3.43 -1.93 6.39
C SER A 52 -4.07 -0.54 6.44
N VAL A 53 -3.51 0.38 7.24
CA VAL A 53 -3.98 1.78 7.30
C VAL A 53 -3.76 2.50 5.96
N LEU A 54 -2.61 2.28 5.31
CA LEU A 54 -2.35 2.83 3.98
C LEU A 54 -3.35 2.30 2.94
N LEU A 55 -3.72 1.02 2.99
CA LEU A 55 -4.77 0.46 2.11
C LEU A 55 -6.12 1.11 2.35
N ILE A 56 -6.52 1.35 3.61
CA ILE A 56 -7.77 2.06 3.92
C ILE A 56 -7.76 3.47 3.32
N LEU A 57 -6.65 4.20 3.48
CA LEU A 57 -6.48 5.52 2.87
C LEU A 57 -6.54 5.45 1.34
N LEU A 58 -5.89 4.46 0.73
CA LEU A 58 -5.95 4.21 -0.70
C LEU A 58 -7.39 4.04 -1.18
N PHE A 59 -8.17 3.16 -0.54
CA PHE A 59 -9.58 2.93 -0.90
C PHE A 59 -10.42 4.21 -0.76
N PHE A 60 -10.19 4.99 0.29
CA PHE A 60 -10.86 6.27 0.47
C PHE A 60 -10.54 7.27 -0.65
N PHE A 61 -9.26 7.41 -1.01
CA PHE A 61 -8.84 8.27 -2.12
C PHE A 61 -9.37 7.78 -3.47
N LEU A 62 -9.37 6.47 -3.70
CA LEU A 62 -9.96 5.84 -4.89
C LEU A 62 -11.45 6.14 -4.99
N PHE A 63 -12.21 5.96 -3.92
CA PHE A 63 -13.65 6.25 -3.89
C PHE A 63 -13.91 7.72 -4.22
N ARG A 64 -13.14 8.63 -3.62
CA ARG A 64 -13.24 10.07 -3.89
C ARG A 64 -12.87 10.42 -5.33
N LEU A 65 -11.86 9.75 -5.90
CA LEU A 65 -11.44 9.94 -7.29
C LEU A 65 -12.49 9.43 -8.28
N VAL A 66 -13.06 8.25 -8.03
CA VAL A 66 -14.15 7.69 -8.84
C VAL A 66 -15.39 8.58 -8.79
N GLY A 67 -15.73 9.12 -7.62
CA GLY A 67 -16.80 10.11 -7.48
C GLY A 67 -16.59 11.37 -8.33
N ARG A 68 -15.34 11.83 -8.46
CA ARG A 68 -14.96 12.97 -9.32
C ARG A 68 -14.97 12.64 -10.81
N LEU A 69 -14.71 11.38 -11.19
CA LEU A 69 -14.70 10.91 -12.58
C LEU A 69 -16.10 10.66 -13.15
N LYS A 70 -17.08 10.39 -12.28
CA LYS A 70 -18.49 10.15 -12.67
C LYS A 70 -19.33 11.42 -12.84
N GLN A 71 -18.85 12.58 -12.39
CA GLN A 71 -19.48 13.88 -12.62
C GLN A 71 -18.90 14.54 -13.86
#